data_AF-A0A958WMP9-F1
#
_entry.id   AF-A0A958WMP9-F1
#
_cell.length_a   1.000
_cell.length_b   1.000
_cell.length_c   1.000
_cell.angle_alpha   90.00
_cell.angle_beta   90.00
_cell.angle_gamma   90.00
#
_symmetry.space_group_name_H-M   'P 1'
#
loop_
_entity.id
_entity.type
_entity.pdbx_description
1 polymer ?
#
loop_
_entity_poly.entity_id
_entity_poly.type
_entity_poly.pdbx_seq_one_letter_code
_entity_poly.pdbx_strand_id
1 'polypeptide(L)'
;MSASSVTAAADWSGGKSPFNVSYGKLMMWLFLLSDAFTFSGFLIAYGLVRFSAKSWPVPEQVFDALPFLHGFHAPLVFVGIMTFILIVSSVTMVLAVDAGHRMDKKGVQKWMFWTIIGGITFLSC
;
A
#
# COMPACT_ATOMS: atom_id res chain seq x y z
N MET A 1 -18.63 55.97 21.61
CA MET A 1 -17.48 55.04 21.72
C MET A 1 -18.02 53.63 21.59
N SER A 2 -17.91 53.01 20.40
CA SER A 2 -18.24 51.60 20.19
C SER A 2 -16.96 50.91 19.78
N ALA A 3 -16.51 49.95 20.59
CA ALA A 3 -15.28 49.22 20.37
C ALA A 3 -15.49 48.21 19.23
N SER A 4 -14.78 48.40 18.13
CA SER A 4 -14.68 47.40 17.06
C SER A 4 -13.99 46.15 17.62
N SER A 5 -14.72 45.04 17.68
CA SER A 5 -14.15 43.74 18.00
C SER A 5 -13.11 43.37 16.94
N VAL A 6 -11.85 43.25 17.34
CA VAL A 6 -10.79 42.69 16.49
C VAL A 6 -11.09 41.21 16.30
N THR A 7 -11.73 40.88 15.18
CA THR A 7 -11.81 39.49 14.71
C THR A 7 -10.38 39.05 14.42
N ALA A 8 -9.87 38.10 15.19
CA ALA A 8 -8.54 37.54 14.99
C ALA A 8 -8.48 36.91 13.58
N ALA A 9 -7.90 37.66 12.64
CA ALA A 9 -7.56 37.17 11.31
C ALA A 9 -6.44 36.13 11.46
N ALA A 10 -6.81 34.86 11.51
CA ALA A 10 -5.89 33.73 11.36
C ALA A 10 -5.95 33.19 9.93
N ASP A 11 -6.04 34.08 8.94
CA ASP A 11 -5.82 33.73 7.55
C ASP A 11 -4.32 33.85 7.27
N TRP A 12 -3.66 32.70 7.35
CA TRP A 12 -2.32 32.50 6.77
C TRP A 12 -2.34 33.05 5.33
N SER A 13 -1.43 33.98 5.00
CA SER A 13 -1.36 34.66 3.70
C SER A 13 -0.85 33.78 2.53
N GLY A 14 -1.26 32.51 2.49
CA GLY A 14 -0.72 31.45 1.63
C GLY A 14 -1.76 30.36 1.31
N GLY A 15 -3.05 30.65 1.49
CA GLY A 15 -4.14 29.72 1.19
C GLY A 15 -4.49 28.82 2.36
N LYS A 16 -4.52 27.49 2.16
CA LYS A 16 -4.90 26.55 3.22
C LYS A 16 -3.75 26.39 4.22
N SER A 17 -4.04 26.63 5.51
CA SER A 17 -3.10 26.34 6.60
C SER A 17 -2.61 24.88 6.51
N PRO A 18 -1.31 24.59 6.66
CA PRO A 18 -0.75 23.24 6.61
C PRO A 18 -1.28 22.33 7.73
N PHE A 19 -1.92 22.89 8.76
CA PHE A 19 -2.62 22.14 9.81
C PHE A 19 -4.10 21.89 9.50
N ASN A 20 -4.63 22.40 8.38
CA ASN A 20 -6.00 22.19 7.92
C ASN A 20 -6.12 20.90 7.07
N VAL A 21 -5.64 19.78 7.62
CA VAL A 21 -5.82 18.45 7.03
C VAL A 21 -7.14 17.87 7.52
N SER A 22 -7.96 17.35 6.62
CA SER A 22 -9.20 16.66 6.98
C SER A 22 -8.92 15.54 7.98
N TYR A 23 -9.71 15.48 9.05
CA TYR A 23 -9.59 14.48 10.12
C TYR A 23 -9.47 13.05 9.56
N GLY A 24 -10.25 12.70 8.53
CA GLY A 24 -10.19 11.38 7.90
C GLY A 24 -8.87 11.09 7.20
N LYS A 25 -8.23 12.09 6.58
CA LYS A 25 -6.89 11.92 5.99
C LYS A 25 -5.83 11.74 7.06
N LEU A 26 -5.90 12.51 8.15
CA LEU A 26 -4.95 12.41 9.26
C LEU A 26 -5.03 11.04 9.96
N MET A 27 -6.24 10.54 10.21
CA MET A 27 -6.43 9.20 10.79
C MET A 27 -5.94 8.09 9.86
N MET A 28 -6.09 8.23 8.54
CA MET A 28 -5.49 7.29 7.59
C MET A 28 -3.96 7.26 7.68
N TRP A 29 -3.30 8.42 7.79
CA TRP A 29 -1.85 8.49 7.97
C TRP A 29 -1.39 7.82 9.28
N LEU A 30 -2.10 8.06 10.39
CA LEU A 30 -1.79 7.40 11.66
C LEU A 30 -2.00 5.88 11.60
N PHE A 31 -3.05 5.43 10.91
CA PHE A 31 -3.31 4.01 10.68
C PHE A 31 -2.19 3.35 9.85
N LEU A 32 -1.79 3.96 8.73
CA LEU A 32 -0.69 3.45 7.91
C LEU A 32 0.65 3.43 8.67
N LEU A 33 0.89 4.42 9.52
CA LEU A 33 2.06 4.43 10.39
C LEU A 33 2.02 3.26 11.40
N SER A 34 0.85 2.95 11.96
CA SER A 34 0.70 1.81 12.87
C SER A 34 0.96 0.46 12.18
N ASP A 35 0.53 0.31 10.92
CA ASP A 35 0.78 -0.88 10.12
C ASP A 35 2.28 -1.03 9.79
N ALA A 36 2.95 0.08 9.44
CA ALA A 36 4.40 0.09 9.22
C ALA A 36 5.19 -0.33 10.46
N PHE A 37 4.76 0.05 11.67
CA PHE A 37 5.38 -0.43 12.91
C PHE A 37 5.17 -1.93 13.13
N THR A 38 3.98 -2.47 12.84
CA THR A 38 3.72 -3.92 12.89
C THR A 38 4.62 -4.69 11.94
N PHE A 39 4.74 -4.25 10.67
CA PHE A 39 5.67 -4.87 9.71
C PHE A 39 7.13 -4.77 10.14
N SER A 40 7.53 -3.62 10.71
CA SER A 40 8.89 -3.44 11.24
C SER A 40 9.20 -4.43 12.36
N GLY A 41 8.25 -4.67 13.26
CA GLY A 41 8.37 -5.69 14.31
C GLY A 41 8.61 -7.09 13.73
N PHE A 42 7.85 -7.48 12.71
CA PHE A 42 8.06 -8.76 12.02
C PHE A 42 9.41 -8.86 11.31
N LEU A 43 9.87 -7.79 10.67
CA LEU A 43 11.19 -7.77 10.01
C LEU A 43 12.34 -7.86 11.01
N ILE A 44 12.25 -7.16 12.15
CA ILE A 44 13.24 -7.27 13.22
C ILE A 44 13.25 -8.68 13.80
N ALA A 45 12.08 -9.25 14.09
CA ALA A 45 11.97 -10.62 14.58
C ALA A 45 12.59 -11.63 13.59
N TYR A 46 12.27 -11.50 12.30
CA TYR A 46 12.86 -12.30 11.24
C TYR A 46 14.39 -12.14 11.18
N GLY A 47 14.89 -10.90 11.23
CA GLY A 47 16.32 -10.60 11.24
C GLY A 47 17.05 -11.25 12.42
N LEU A 48 16.49 -11.15 13.63
CA LEU A 48 17.07 -11.77 14.83
C LEU A 48 17.13 -13.30 14.70
N VAL A 49 16.05 -13.93 14.23
CA VAL A 49 16.03 -15.38 13.98
C VAL A 49 17.07 -15.76 12.91
N ARG A 50 17.20 -14.95 11.85
CA ARG A 50 18.14 -15.17 10.76
C ARG A 50 19.60 -15.08 11.19
N PHE A 51 19.94 -14.15 12.10
CA PHE A 51 21.28 -13.99 12.65
C PHE A 51 21.62 -15.04 13.72
N SER A 52 20.63 -15.51 14.48
CA SER A 52 20.80 -16.51 15.54
C SER A 52 20.90 -17.95 14.99
N ALA A 53 20.32 -18.23 13.82
CA ALA A 53 20.34 -19.56 13.22
C ALA A 53 21.69 -19.90 12.56
N LYS A 54 22.29 -21.03 12.97
CA LYS A 54 23.53 -21.58 12.36
C LYS A 54 23.35 -22.08 10.93
N SER A 55 22.15 -22.52 10.57
CA SER A 55 21.82 -23.06 9.24
C SER A 55 20.49 -22.47 8.79
N TRP A 56 20.41 -22.06 7.53
CA TRP A 56 19.21 -21.45 6.94
C TRP A 56 18.71 -22.27 5.74
N PRO A 57 17.39 -22.46 5.56
CA PRO A 57 16.85 -23.17 4.40
C PRO A 57 17.26 -22.52 3.08
N VAL A 58 17.53 -23.34 2.07
CA VAL A 58 17.81 -22.89 0.70
C VAL A 58 16.49 -22.44 0.06
N PRO A 59 16.34 -21.17 -0.35
CA PRO A 59 15.09 -20.62 -0.87
C PRO A 59 14.50 -21.42 -2.03
N GLU A 60 15.37 -21.97 -2.88
CA GLU A 60 14.97 -22.77 -4.05
C GLU A 60 14.17 -24.02 -3.67
N GLN A 61 14.42 -24.61 -2.50
CA GLN A 61 13.68 -25.79 -2.02
C GLN A 61 12.39 -25.41 -1.27
N VAL A 62 12.35 -24.22 -0.68
CA VAL A 62 11.19 -23.73 0.08
C VAL A 62 10.11 -23.15 -0.84
N PHE A 63 10.52 -22.56 -1.96
CA PHE A 63 9.62 -21.91 -2.92
C PHE A 63 9.32 -22.76 -4.16
N ASP A 64 9.71 -24.03 -4.19
CA ASP A 64 9.40 -24.99 -5.29
C ASP A 64 7.92 -25.41 -5.32
N ALA A 65 7.05 -24.68 -4.61
CA ALA A 65 5.64 -24.95 -4.43
C ALA A 65 4.78 -24.39 -5.57
N LEU A 66 5.22 -24.51 -6.82
CA LEU A 66 4.37 -24.25 -7.98
C LEU A 66 3.37 -25.40 -8.12
N PRO A 67 2.06 -25.24 -7.83
CA PRO A 67 1.09 -26.25 -8.20
C PRO A 67 1.08 -26.33 -9.74
N PHE A 68 1.28 -27.54 -10.29
CA PHE A 68 1.28 -27.91 -11.72
C PHE A 68 2.59 -27.92 -12.53
N LEU A 69 3.72 -27.38 -12.04
CA LEU A 69 5.00 -27.41 -12.79
C LEU A 69 6.14 -28.07 -12.01
N HIS A 70 5.99 -29.36 -11.72
CA HIS A 70 7.10 -30.19 -11.22
C HIS A 70 8.13 -30.38 -12.35
N GLY A 71 9.18 -29.57 -12.40
CA GLY A 71 10.29 -29.74 -13.36
C GLY A 71 11.02 -28.46 -13.78
N PHE A 72 10.39 -27.29 -13.63
CA PHE A 72 11.05 -26.01 -13.86
C PHE A 72 11.54 -25.44 -12.51
N HIS A 73 12.83 -25.63 -12.22
CA HIS A 73 13.52 -25.08 -11.05
C HIS A 73 13.70 -23.56 -11.18
N ALA A 74 12.60 -22.80 -11.17
CA ALA A 74 12.61 -21.34 -11.23
C ALA A 74 11.70 -20.66 -10.18
N PRO A 75 11.81 -21.02 -8.88
CA PRO A 75 10.99 -20.44 -7.80
C PRO A 75 11.05 -18.90 -7.71
N LEU A 76 12.18 -18.30 -8.10
CA LEU A 76 12.35 -16.84 -8.17
C LEU A 76 11.43 -16.17 -9.20
N VAL A 77 11.10 -16.87 -10.30
CA VAL A 77 10.22 -16.35 -11.36
C VAL A 77 8.79 -16.25 -10.86
N PHE A 78 8.34 -17.22 -10.06
CA PHE A 78 7.00 -17.22 -9.48
C PHE A 78 6.78 -16.04 -8.52
N VAL A 79 7.72 -15.81 -7.60
CA VAL A 79 7.70 -14.63 -6.69
C VAL A 79 7.76 -13.32 -7.49
N GLY A 80 8.54 -13.31 -8.58
CA GLY A 80 8.60 -12.17 -9.51
C GLY A 80 7.25 -11.86 -10.17
N ILE A 81 6.52 -12.88 -10.62
CA ILE A 81 5.18 -12.72 -11.23
C ILE A 81 4.17 -12.20 -10.20
N MET A 82 4.15 -12.74 -8.98
CA MET A 82 3.30 -12.26 -7.88
C MET A 82 3.51 -10.76 -7.62
N THR A 83 4.77 -10.36 -7.54
CA THR A 83 5.14 -8.95 -7.30
C THR A 83 4.75 -8.08 -8.48
N PHE A 84 4.98 -8.55 -9.71
CA PHE A 84 4.58 -7.84 -10.92
C PHE A 84 3.07 -7.58 -10.95
N ILE A 85 2.25 -8.57 -10.60
CA ILE A 85 0.78 -8.43 -10.51
C ILE A 85 0.40 -7.36 -9.49
N LEU A 86 1.02 -7.34 -8.30
CA LEU A 86 0.75 -6.31 -7.29
C LEU A 86 1.14 -4.90 -7.74
N ILE A 87 2.28 -4.75 -8.43
CA ILE A 87 2.71 -3.45 -8.96
C ILE A 87 1.70 -2.94 -10.00
N VAL A 88 1.27 -3.80 -10.93
CA VAL A 88 0.23 -3.44 -11.90
C VAL A 88 -1.09 -3.10 -11.21
N SER A 89 -1.49 -3.84 -10.18
CA SER A 89 -2.69 -3.57 -9.37
C SER A 89 -2.62 -2.23 -8.62
N SER A 90 -1.42 -1.82 -8.18
CA SER A 90 -1.20 -0.49 -7.59
C SER A 90 -1.42 0.62 -8.61
N VAL A 91 -0.93 0.45 -9.85
CA VAL A 91 -1.15 1.41 -10.94
C VAL A 91 -2.64 1.53 -11.28
N THR A 92 -3.39 0.43 -11.32
CA THR A 92 -4.84 0.49 -11.58
C THR A 92 -5.59 1.22 -10.46
N MET A 93 -5.14 1.13 -9.20
CA MET A 93 -5.71 1.91 -8.10
C MET A 93 -5.46 3.42 -8.26
N VAL A 94 -4.26 3.84 -8.67
CA VAL A 94 -3.96 5.27 -8.90
C VAL A 94 -4.84 5.84 -10.02
N LEU A 95 -5.03 5.07 -11.10
CA LEU A 95 -5.94 5.45 -12.20
C LEU A 95 -7.41 5.55 -11.74
N ALA A 96 -7.84 4.70 -10.81
CA ALA A 96 -9.16 4.79 -10.19
C ALA A 96 -9.32 6.08 -9.37
N VAL A 97 -8.31 6.45 -8.56
CA VAL A 97 -8.32 7.68 -7.76
C VAL A 97 -8.37 8.92 -8.65
N ASP A 98 -7.59 8.92 -9.73
CA ASP A 98 -7.57 10.00 -10.72
C ASP A 98 -8.92 10.15 -11.46
N ALA A 99 -9.56 9.04 -11.85
CA ALA A 99 -10.94 9.06 -12.37
C ALA A 99 -11.94 9.59 -11.32
N GLY A 100 -11.70 9.31 -10.03
CA GLY A 100 -12.48 9.83 -8.91
C GLY A 100 -12.38 11.34 -8.76
N HIS A 101 -11.18 11.91 -8.93
CA HIS A 101 -11.00 13.37 -8.95
C HIS A 101 -11.72 14.05 -10.13
N ARG A 102 -11.85 13.36 -11.27
CA ARG A 102 -12.65 13.81 -12.42
C ARG A 102 -14.15 13.56 -12.29
N MET A 103 -14.62 13.03 -11.15
CA MET A 103 -16.02 12.65 -10.91
C MET A 103 -16.58 11.63 -11.92
N ASP A 104 -15.70 10.90 -12.63
CA ASP A 104 -16.10 9.86 -13.59
C ASP A 104 -16.36 8.53 -12.88
N LYS A 105 -17.62 8.31 -12.51
CA LYS A 105 -18.08 7.10 -11.82
C LYS A 105 -17.82 5.83 -12.64
N LYS A 106 -17.96 5.89 -13.97
CA LYS A 106 -17.76 4.71 -14.84
C LYS A 106 -16.27 4.35 -14.92
N GLY A 107 -15.41 5.36 -15.02
CA GLY A 107 -13.97 5.19 -14.93
C GLY A 107 -13.54 4.56 -13.61
N VAL A 108 -14.02 5.09 -12.47
CA VAL A 108 -13.72 4.55 -11.14
C VAL A 108 -14.14 3.09 -11.01
N GLN A 109 -15.37 2.73 -11.43
CA GLN A 109 -15.86 1.36 -11.38
C GLN A 109 -15.00 0.41 -12.21
N LYS A 110 -14.64 0.82 -13.44
CA LYS A 110 -13.78 0.02 -14.33
C LYS A 110 -12.42 -0.25 -13.70
N TRP A 111 -11.73 0.78 -13.21
CA TRP A 111 -10.39 0.63 -12.65
C TRP A 111 -10.38 -0.11 -11.32
N MET A 112 -11.35 0.14 -10.45
CA MET A 112 -11.49 -0.59 -9.18
C MET A 112 -11.73 -2.08 -9.40
N PHE A 113 -12.53 -2.44 -10.40
CA PHE A 113 -12.75 -3.84 -10.78
C PHE A 113 -11.44 -4.54 -11.18
N TRP A 114 -10.59 -3.88 -11.98
CA TRP A 114 -9.27 -4.41 -12.34
C TRP A 114 -8.36 -4.58 -11.12
N THR A 115 -8.35 -3.62 -10.19
CA THR A 115 -7.59 -3.72 -8.93
C THR A 115 -8.04 -4.92 -8.09
N ILE A 116 -9.34 -5.17 -7.99
CA ILE A 116 -9.88 -6.32 -7.24
C ILE A 116 -9.46 -7.63 -7.88
N ILE A 117 -9.56 -7.76 -9.21
CA ILE A 117 -9.10 -8.95 -9.93
C ILE A 117 -7.61 -9.18 -9.72
N GLY A 118 -6.79 -8.12 -9.80
CA GLY A 118 -5.36 -8.18 -9.52
C GLY A 118 -5.07 -8.69 -8.10
N GLY A 119 -5.83 -8.21 -7.10
CA GLY A 119 -5.72 -8.64 -5.72
C GLY A 119 -6.13 -10.11 -5.49
N ILE A 120 -7.23 -10.56 -6.10
CA ILE A 120 -7.67 -11.97 -6.02
C ILE A 120 -6.65 -12.88 -6.70
N THR A 121 -6.13 -12.46 -7.86
CA THR A 121 -5.11 -13.22 -8.59
C THR A 121 -3.87 -13.39 -7.73
N PHE A 122 -3.39 -12.31 -7.08
CA PHE A 122 -2.26 -12.36 -6.15
C PHE A 122 -2.49 -13.30 -4.96
N LEU A 123 -3.70 -13.36 -4.41
CA LEU A 123 -4.03 -14.28 -3.31
C LEU A 123 -4.15 -15.74 -3.76
N SER A 124 -4.46 -15.97 -5.04
CA SER A 124 -4.78 -17.29 -5.59
C SER A 124 -3.57 -18.02 -6.16
N CYS A 125 -2.56 -17.28 -6.62
CA CYS A 125 -1.24 -17.82 -6.89
C CYS A 125 -0.51 -18.05 -5.56
#